data_AF-A0A9P9IK24-F1
#
_entry.id   AF-A0A9P9IK24-F1
#
_cell.length_a   1.000
_cell.length_b   1.000
_cell.length_c   1.000
_cell.angle_alpha   90.00
_cell.angle_beta   90.00
_cell.angle_gamma   90.00
#
_symmetry.space_group_name_H-M   'P 1'
#
loop_
_entity.id
_entity.type
_entity.pdbx_description
1 polymer ?
#
loop_
_entity_poly.entity_id
_entity_poly.type
_entity_poly.pdbx_seq_one_letter_code
_entity_poly.pdbx_strand_id
1 'polypeptide(L)'
;MKYHQLVLTIPLLFASPSIGALENEAQSAIDTIQKFYNSTSGLWQGVSGQLWWESANILTAIAKFGLHDPEYKPTAVAIIDITYQKSRTAPKEVGGYIDWKNKFTDDMGWWALAWIASFDLTGDKKYLDSAKDLYQDMQINTATQCGGLIKWNKDKKAITAISNELFLSIAAHLANRIPGDGGKPYRERAERQWQDFKKAGGFINGRKLVNDAIHAEDCTNNGDTTWTYNQGVILGGLAELTKATGNGEYGKRAIEIADSAMKNLATNGILTEQVPSLDQQGAQFKGAFVRGLAALNAQVPEARFATFLKNNAESAWTRGKQGELIGGQWQGGGGFIGTTSQASGVDVLVAAAQANPT
;
A
#
# COMPACT_ATOMS: atom_id res chain seq x y z
N MET A 1 27.25 18.74 -57.12
CA MET A 1 27.12 17.59 -56.18
C MET A 1 26.99 18.12 -54.77
N LYS A 2 25.78 18.14 -54.20
CA LYS A 2 25.53 18.51 -52.81
C LYS A 2 25.32 17.20 -52.02
N TYR A 3 26.22 16.89 -51.10
CA TYR A 3 26.06 15.79 -50.17
C TYR A 3 25.03 16.20 -49.10
N HIS A 4 23.93 15.45 -49.01
CA HIS A 4 23.05 15.49 -47.85
C HIS A 4 23.55 14.46 -46.84
N GLN A 5 24.03 14.94 -45.70
CA GLN A 5 24.27 14.10 -44.53
C GLN A 5 22.91 13.61 -44.01
N LEU A 6 22.65 12.32 -44.21
CA LEU A 6 21.57 11.62 -43.53
C LEU A 6 21.96 11.46 -42.06
N VAL A 7 21.33 12.23 -41.18
CA VAL A 7 21.42 12.00 -39.73
C VAL A 7 20.49 10.84 -39.41
N LEU A 8 21.04 9.63 -39.26
CA LEU A 8 20.30 8.50 -38.69
C LEU A 8 20.14 8.74 -37.18
N THR A 9 18.94 9.14 -36.76
CA THR A 9 18.54 9.02 -35.35
C THR A 9 18.25 7.55 -35.06
N ILE A 10 19.20 6.87 -34.43
CA ILE A 10 18.98 5.54 -33.84
C ILE A 10 18.09 5.75 -32.61
N PRO A 11 16.88 5.16 -32.55
CA PRO A 11 16.10 5.20 -31.32
C PRO A 11 16.87 4.39 -30.28
N LEU A 12 17.17 4.99 -29.11
CA LEU A 12 17.60 4.21 -27.95
C LEU A 12 16.49 3.22 -27.61
N LEU A 13 16.71 1.95 -27.93
CA LEU A 13 15.97 0.84 -27.36
C LEU A 13 16.34 0.79 -25.87
N PHE A 14 15.52 1.38 -25.02
CA PHE A 14 15.60 1.16 -23.58
C PHE A 14 15.24 -0.30 -23.32
N ALA A 15 16.25 -1.12 -23.04
CA ALA A 15 16.05 -2.50 -22.63
C ALA A 15 15.38 -2.47 -21.25
N SER A 16 14.15 -2.95 -21.18
CA SER A 16 13.41 -3.00 -19.93
C SER A 16 14.18 -3.87 -18.91
N PRO A 17 14.28 -3.47 -17.62
CA PRO A 17 15.12 -4.16 -16.64
C PRO A 17 14.75 -5.66 -16.50
N SER A 18 15.76 -6.50 -16.26
CA SER A 18 15.53 -7.90 -15.91
C SER A 18 14.99 -8.01 -14.49
N ILE A 19 14.37 -9.15 -14.14
CA ILE A 19 13.89 -9.40 -12.77
C ILE A 19 15.04 -9.29 -11.76
N GLY A 20 16.18 -9.91 -12.05
CA GLY A 20 17.38 -9.80 -11.22
C GLY A 20 17.90 -8.36 -11.07
N ALA A 21 17.67 -7.48 -12.05
CA ALA A 21 17.97 -6.05 -11.87
C ALA A 21 17.02 -5.40 -10.86
N LEU A 22 15.70 -5.64 -10.98
CA LEU A 22 14.69 -5.10 -10.06
C LEU A 22 14.87 -5.60 -8.61
N GLU A 23 15.24 -6.87 -8.42
CA GLU A 23 15.54 -7.44 -7.10
C GLU A 23 16.75 -6.74 -6.45
N ASN A 24 17.83 -6.56 -7.21
CA ASN A 24 19.02 -5.82 -6.74
C ASN A 24 18.71 -4.35 -6.42
N GLU A 25 17.90 -3.69 -7.25
CA GLU A 25 17.46 -2.32 -7.01
C GLU A 25 16.58 -2.21 -5.75
N ALA A 26 15.65 -3.17 -5.57
CA ALA A 26 14.81 -3.25 -4.38
C ALA A 26 15.63 -3.44 -3.11
N GLN A 27 16.59 -4.38 -3.12
CA GLN A 27 17.49 -4.59 -1.99
C GLN A 27 18.31 -3.34 -1.68
N SER A 28 18.90 -2.69 -2.69
CA SER A 28 19.65 -1.45 -2.51
C SER A 28 18.78 -0.31 -1.93
N ALA A 29 17.52 -0.21 -2.36
CA ALA A 29 16.58 0.75 -1.81
C ALA A 29 16.21 0.42 -0.34
N ILE A 30 16.10 -0.86 0.00
CA ILE A 30 15.86 -1.30 1.39
C ILE A 30 17.09 -1.02 2.27
N ASP A 31 18.30 -1.32 1.81
CA ASP A 31 19.53 -1.01 2.56
C ASP A 31 19.65 0.50 2.83
N THR A 32 19.22 1.32 1.86
CA THR A 32 19.16 2.77 2.02
C THR A 32 18.13 3.18 3.09
N ILE A 33 16.92 2.59 3.09
CA ILE A 33 15.91 2.94 4.11
C ILE A 33 16.26 2.45 5.51
N GLN A 34 17.07 1.38 5.63
CA GLN A 34 17.55 0.90 6.94
C GLN A 34 18.45 1.90 7.66
N LYS A 35 19.07 2.85 6.95
CA LYS A 35 19.84 3.95 7.58
C LYS A 35 18.98 4.82 8.52
N PHE A 36 17.66 4.80 8.35
CA PHE A 36 16.71 5.55 9.19
C PHE A 36 16.05 4.69 10.27
N TYR A 37 16.38 3.39 10.36
CA TYR A 37 15.79 2.49 11.34
C TYR A 37 16.41 2.69 12.72
N ASN A 38 15.58 2.91 13.73
CA ASN A 38 16.01 2.97 15.12
C ASN A 38 15.70 1.64 15.82
N SER A 39 16.74 0.84 16.08
CA SER A 39 16.60 -0.47 16.74
C SER A 39 16.17 -0.40 18.21
N THR A 40 16.26 0.77 18.84
CA THR A 40 15.75 0.98 20.22
C THR A 40 14.23 1.03 20.22
N SER A 41 13.63 1.75 19.28
CA SER A 41 12.16 1.85 19.15
C SER A 41 11.57 0.79 18.21
N GLY A 42 12.37 0.18 17.36
CA GLY A 42 11.92 -0.73 16.31
C GLY A 42 11.16 -0.01 15.19
N LEU A 43 11.44 1.26 14.96
CA LEU A 43 10.69 2.11 14.02
C LEU A 43 11.62 3.03 13.22
N TRP A 44 11.16 3.47 12.06
CA TRP A 44 11.92 4.36 11.19
C TRP A 44 11.75 5.83 11.57
N GLN A 45 12.81 6.63 11.40
CA GLN A 45 12.78 8.09 11.56
C GLN A 45 12.38 8.75 10.25
N GLY A 46 11.50 9.73 10.31
CA GLY A 46 11.15 10.63 9.23
C GLY A 46 11.86 11.98 9.38
N VAL A 47 11.53 12.91 8.48
CA VAL A 47 12.09 14.27 8.53
C VAL A 47 11.54 15.09 9.71
N SER A 48 10.38 14.69 10.24
CA SER A 48 9.71 15.35 11.37
C SER A 48 9.75 14.54 12.67
N GLY A 49 10.62 13.52 12.76
CA GLY A 49 10.75 12.65 13.93
C GLY A 49 10.29 11.21 13.66
N GLN A 50 10.00 10.47 14.72
CA GLN A 50 9.67 9.04 14.64
C GLN A 50 8.41 8.81 13.79
N LEU A 51 8.51 7.95 12.78
CA LEU A 51 7.36 7.48 11.99
C LEU A 51 6.56 6.43 12.75
N TRP A 52 5.23 6.45 12.57
CA TRP A 52 4.35 5.49 13.21
C TRP A 52 3.69 4.56 12.21
N TRP A 53 2.53 4.92 11.65
CA TRP A 53 1.82 4.10 10.68
C TRP A 53 2.63 3.96 9.38
N GLU A 54 3.50 4.92 9.08
CA GLU A 54 4.41 4.84 7.93
C GLU A 54 5.47 3.75 8.11
N SER A 55 5.88 3.47 9.35
CA SER A 55 6.78 2.34 9.68
C SER A 55 6.12 1.00 9.38
N ALA A 56 4.81 0.86 9.59
CA ALA A 56 4.08 -0.35 9.22
C ALA A 56 4.10 -0.60 7.70
N ASN A 57 4.00 0.45 6.89
CA ASN A 57 4.11 0.36 5.44
C ASN A 57 5.51 -0.07 4.99
N ILE A 58 6.57 0.47 5.62
CA ILE A 58 7.95 0.04 5.38
C ILE A 58 8.12 -1.44 5.73
N LEU A 59 7.64 -1.85 6.90
CA LEU A 59 7.72 -3.24 7.36
C LEU A 59 6.98 -4.19 6.41
N THR A 60 5.81 -3.78 5.92
CA THR A 60 5.04 -4.55 4.93
C THR A 60 5.84 -4.75 3.63
N ALA A 61 6.59 -3.74 3.18
CA ALA A 61 7.41 -3.82 1.98
C ALA A 61 8.59 -4.79 2.18
N ILE A 62 9.26 -4.70 3.33
CA ILE A 62 10.36 -5.60 3.73
C ILE A 62 9.88 -7.05 3.83
N ALA A 63 8.73 -7.29 4.47
CA ALA A 63 8.15 -8.62 4.59
C ALA A 63 7.83 -9.24 3.21
N LYS A 64 7.25 -8.43 2.31
CA LYS A 64 6.94 -8.85 0.93
C LYS A 64 8.19 -9.10 0.10
N PHE A 65 9.24 -8.30 0.27
CA PHE A 65 10.52 -8.55 -0.41
C PHE A 65 11.18 -9.82 0.10
N GLY A 66 11.27 -10.03 1.42
CA GLY A 66 11.81 -11.27 1.98
C GLY A 66 10.99 -12.52 1.65
N LEU A 67 9.70 -12.38 1.30
CA LEU A 67 8.89 -13.50 0.82
C LEU A 67 9.22 -13.84 -0.63
N HIS A 68 9.57 -12.83 -1.43
CA HIS A 68 9.94 -12.97 -2.83
C HIS A 68 11.39 -13.43 -3.01
N ASP A 69 12.30 -12.92 -2.18
CA ASP A 69 13.74 -13.16 -2.23
C ASP A 69 14.20 -14.07 -1.08
N PRO A 70 14.54 -15.34 -1.35
CA PRO A 70 15.00 -16.29 -0.33
C PRO A 70 16.32 -15.91 0.35
N GLU A 71 17.20 -15.18 -0.33
CA GLU A 71 18.50 -14.76 0.22
C GLU A 71 18.32 -13.61 1.21
N TYR A 72 17.40 -12.68 0.92
CA TYR A 72 17.05 -11.58 1.81
C TYR A 72 16.14 -11.99 2.98
N LYS A 73 15.41 -13.11 2.85
CA LYS A 73 14.47 -13.61 3.86
C LYS A 73 14.99 -13.54 5.31
N PRO A 74 16.20 -14.05 5.66
CA PRO A 74 16.69 -14.00 7.04
C PRO A 74 16.82 -12.58 7.59
N THR A 75 17.23 -11.62 6.76
CA THR A 75 17.34 -10.20 7.12
C THR A 75 15.96 -9.60 7.40
N ALA A 76 14.98 -9.86 6.52
CA ALA A 76 13.61 -9.42 6.72
C ALA A 76 13.01 -9.96 8.03
N VAL A 77 13.21 -11.25 8.32
CA VAL A 77 12.76 -11.89 9.58
C VAL A 77 13.35 -11.19 10.79
N ALA A 78 14.66 -10.90 10.79
CA ALA A 78 15.32 -10.22 11.90
C ALA A 78 14.78 -8.79 12.13
N ILE A 79 14.54 -8.03 11.06
CA ILE A 79 13.94 -6.69 11.16
C ILE A 79 12.54 -6.76 11.76
N ILE A 80 11.72 -7.71 11.31
CA ILE A 80 10.36 -7.93 11.80
C ILE A 80 10.36 -8.30 13.29
N ASP A 81 11.22 -9.21 13.72
CA ASP A 81 11.31 -9.61 15.13
C ASP A 81 11.71 -8.44 16.03
N ILE A 82 12.72 -7.64 15.63
CA ILE A 82 13.11 -6.44 16.38
C ILE A 82 11.96 -5.44 16.42
N THR A 83 11.32 -5.18 15.28
CA THR A 83 10.19 -4.25 15.19
C THR A 83 9.06 -4.69 16.12
N TYR A 84 8.68 -5.97 16.09
CA TYR A 84 7.62 -6.52 16.91
C TYR A 84 7.92 -6.42 18.42
N GLN A 85 9.17 -6.64 18.83
CA GLN A 85 9.56 -6.55 20.24
C GLN A 85 9.62 -5.11 20.75
N LYS A 86 10.10 -4.18 19.93
CA LYS A 86 10.45 -2.82 20.37
C LYS A 86 9.35 -1.80 20.14
N SER A 87 8.52 -1.98 19.11
CA SER A 87 7.47 -1.02 18.73
C SER A 87 6.14 -1.21 19.48
N ARG A 88 6.09 -2.01 20.56
CA ARG A 88 4.82 -2.30 21.27
C ARG A 88 4.25 -1.11 22.01
N THR A 89 5.09 -0.20 22.50
CA THR A 89 4.64 0.94 23.29
C THR A 89 5.40 2.18 22.88
N ALA A 90 4.70 3.31 22.78
CA ALA A 90 5.38 4.59 22.66
C ALA A 90 4.81 5.68 23.57
N PRO A 91 5.63 6.69 23.89
CA PRO A 91 5.18 7.88 24.58
C PRO A 91 4.01 8.58 23.87
N LYS A 92 3.22 9.35 24.62
CA LYS A 92 2.04 10.06 24.08
C LYS A 92 2.42 11.08 23.01
N GLU A 93 3.65 11.61 23.08
CA GLU A 93 4.22 12.64 22.23
C GLU A 93 4.39 12.17 20.77
N VAL A 94 4.42 10.85 20.53
CA VAL A 94 4.48 10.24 19.19
C VAL A 94 3.21 9.45 18.85
N GLY A 95 2.09 9.82 19.46
CA GLY A 95 0.76 9.26 19.16
C GLY A 95 0.15 8.42 20.28
N GLY A 96 0.96 7.92 21.22
CA GLY A 96 0.49 7.18 22.40
C GLY A 96 -0.28 5.92 22.04
N TYR A 97 0.43 4.81 21.86
CA TYR A 97 -0.16 3.51 21.54
C TYR A 97 0.37 2.43 22.48
N ILE A 98 -0.42 1.36 22.64
CA ILE A 98 -0.03 0.14 23.33
C ILE A 98 -0.44 -1.03 22.45
N ASP A 99 0.51 -1.93 22.18
CA ASP A 99 0.36 -3.06 21.26
C ASP A 99 -0.25 -2.63 19.92
N TRP A 100 0.32 -1.55 19.36
CA TRP A 100 -0.09 -0.90 18.11
C TRP A 100 -1.51 -0.32 18.07
N LYS A 101 -2.26 -0.38 19.18
CA LYS A 101 -3.60 0.18 19.30
C LYS A 101 -3.56 1.65 19.68
N ASN A 102 -4.33 2.45 18.97
CA ASN A 102 -4.60 3.84 19.33
C ASN A 102 -6.05 4.22 18.94
N LYS A 103 -6.34 5.51 18.87
CA LYS A 103 -7.67 6.03 18.52
C LYS A 103 -7.94 6.11 17.01
N PHE A 104 -6.93 5.90 16.15
CA PHE A 104 -6.98 6.00 14.70
C PHE A 104 -7.07 4.60 14.09
N THR A 105 -8.16 4.32 13.40
CA THR A 105 -8.42 2.97 12.87
C THR A 105 -7.54 2.64 11.67
N ASP A 106 -7.16 3.63 10.88
CA ASP A 106 -6.20 3.51 9.79
C ASP A 106 -4.80 3.18 10.30
N ASP A 107 -4.30 3.84 11.34
CA ASP A 107 -3.01 3.50 11.96
C ASP A 107 -2.96 2.01 12.35
N MET A 108 -4.00 1.54 13.05
CA MET A 108 -4.13 0.13 13.42
C MET A 108 -4.25 -0.78 12.21
N GLY A 109 -4.94 -0.32 11.16
CA GLY A 109 -5.11 -1.06 9.93
C GLY A 109 -3.81 -1.29 9.17
N TRP A 110 -2.94 -0.27 9.11
CA TRP A 110 -1.61 -0.40 8.52
C TRP A 110 -0.75 -1.42 9.26
N TRP A 111 -0.76 -1.38 10.60
CA TRP A 111 -0.07 -2.38 11.42
C TRP A 111 -0.63 -3.79 11.25
N ALA A 112 -1.94 -3.94 11.17
CA ALA A 112 -2.56 -5.25 10.94
C ALA A 112 -2.12 -5.85 9.60
N LEU A 113 -2.06 -5.05 8.51
CA LEU A 113 -1.53 -5.53 7.22
C LEU A 113 -0.04 -5.86 7.28
N ALA A 114 0.75 -5.09 8.03
CA ALA A 114 2.17 -5.40 8.24
C ALA A 114 2.38 -6.73 8.97
N TRP A 115 1.55 -7.02 9.98
CA TRP A 115 1.60 -8.28 10.70
C TRP A 115 1.07 -9.46 9.90
N ILE A 116 0.09 -9.24 9.03
CA ILE A 116 -0.33 -10.27 8.06
C ILE A 116 0.80 -10.59 7.09
N ALA A 117 1.48 -9.59 6.52
CA ALA A 117 2.63 -9.82 5.65
C ALA A 117 3.79 -10.52 6.39
N SER A 118 4.00 -10.18 7.66
CA SER A 118 5.00 -10.83 8.53
C SER A 118 4.65 -12.29 8.80
N PHE A 119 3.37 -12.62 9.01
CA PHE A 119 2.89 -14.00 9.11
C PHE A 119 3.14 -14.76 7.80
N ASP A 120 2.84 -14.16 6.64
CA ASP A 120 3.06 -14.80 5.34
C ASP A 120 4.54 -15.16 5.10
N LEU A 121 5.47 -14.31 5.57
CA LEU A 121 6.90 -14.57 5.47
C LEU A 121 7.40 -15.66 6.43
N THR A 122 6.93 -15.63 7.68
CA THR A 122 7.53 -16.38 8.80
C THR A 122 6.77 -17.66 9.16
N GLY A 123 5.46 -17.69 8.93
CA GLY A 123 4.55 -18.70 9.48
C GLY A 123 4.29 -18.58 11.00
N ASP A 124 4.84 -17.56 11.67
CA ASP A 124 4.70 -17.38 13.12
C ASP A 124 3.34 -16.75 13.46
N LYS A 125 2.49 -17.51 14.16
CA LYS A 125 1.13 -17.13 14.50
C LYS A 125 1.03 -15.86 15.33
N LYS A 126 2.08 -15.47 16.06
CA LYS A 126 2.05 -14.24 16.88
C LYS A 126 1.67 -13.01 16.05
N TYR A 127 2.14 -12.92 14.80
CA TYR A 127 1.83 -11.80 13.92
C TYR A 127 0.37 -11.84 13.46
N LEU A 128 -0.13 -13.02 13.05
CA LEU A 128 -1.54 -13.15 12.64
C LEU A 128 -2.50 -12.87 13.81
N ASP A 129 -2.13 -13.27 15.03
CA ASP A 129 -2.89 -12.98 16.24
C ASP A 129 -2.88 -11.48 16.58
N SER A 130 -1.76 -10.77 16.41
CA SER A 130 -1.72 -9.31 16.53
C SER A 130 -2.60 -8.60 15.49
N ALA A 131 -2.62 -9.09 14.24
CA ALA A 131 -3.50 -8.54 13.21
C ALA A 131 -4.99 -8.73 13.56
N LYS A 132 -5.36 -9.91 14.10
CA LYS A 132 -6.72 -10.19 14.58
C LYS A 132 -7.11 -9.28 15.74
N ASP A 133 -6.20 -9.04 16.68
CA ASP A 133 -6.42 -8.19 17.83
C ASP A 133 -6.63 -6.72 17.43
N LEU A 134 -5.81 -6.19 16.51
CA LEU A 134 -6.00 -4.86 15.92
C LEU A 134 -7.33 -4.74 15.18
N TYR A 135 -7.69 -5.75 14.38
CA TYR A 135 -8.96 -5.78 13.65
C TYR A 135 -10.19 -5.78 14.58
N GLN A 136 -10.11 -6.47 15.72
CA GLN A 136 -11.14 -6.43 16.75
C GLN A 136 -11.23 -5.03 17.36
N ASP A 137 -10.10 -4.42 17.69
CA ASP A 137 -10.03 -3.10 18.31
C ASP A 137 -10.54 -1.97 17.39
N MET A 138 -10.32 -2.09 16.07
CA MET A 138 -10.87 -1.18 15.05
C MET A 138 -12.41 -1.11 15.04
N GLN A 139 -13.11 -2.07 15.63
CA GLN A 139 -14.58 -2.11 15.69
C GLN A 139 -15.15 -1.46 16.97
N ILE A 140 -14.30 -1.20 17.97
CA ILE A 140 -14.72 -0.67 19.26
C ILE A 140 -14.97 0.83 19.14
N ASN A 141 -16.20 1.26 19.45
CA ASN A 141 -16.68 2.65 19.41
C ASN A 141 -16.65 3.30 18.01
N THR A 142 -16.53 2.51 16.95
CA THR A 142 -16.36 3.00 15.58
C THR A 142 -17.59 2.83 14.69
N ALA A 143 -18.68 2.26 15.20
CA ALA A 143 -19.94 2.10 14.45
C ALA A 143 -20.46 3.44 13.91
N THR A 144 -21.04 3.39 12.71
CA THR A 144 -21.60 4.54 12.00
C THR A 144 -23.06 4.28 11.61
N GLN A 145 -23.76 5.33 11.18
CA GLN A 145 -25.07 5.19 10.55
C GLN A 145 -24.99 4.74 9.08
N CYS A 146 -23.78 4.67 8.51
CA CYS A 146 -23.52 4.29 7.13
C CYS A 146 -23.32 2.78 6.98
N GLY A 147 -24.13 2.00 7.69
CA GLY A 147 -24.10 0.54 7.68
C GLY A 147 -22.83 -0.02 8.32
N GLY A 148 -22.13 -0.87 7.57
CA GLY A 148 -20.92 -1.57 8.00
C GLY A 148 -19.69 -0.69 8.16
N LEU A 149 -19.71 0.56 7.64
CA LEU A 149 -18.57 1.46 7.65
C LEU A 149 -18.18 1.89 9.07
N ILE A 150 -16.88 2.11 9.27
CA ILE A 150 -16.28 2.49 10.54
C ILE A 150 -15.73 3.92 10.50
N LYS A 151 -15.73 4.57 11.67
CA LYS A 151 -15.12 5.90 11.88
C LYS A 151 -13.60 5.81 11.73
N TRP A 152 -13.02 6.86 11.17
CA TRP A 152 -11.57 7.07 11.13
C TRP A 152 -10.96 7.11 12.53
N ASN A 153 -11.60 7.85 13.45
CA ASN A 153 -11.13 8.03 14.80
C ASN A 153 -12.24 7.71 15.82
N LYS A 154 -11.89 7.00 16.91
CA LYS A 154 -12.83 6.56 17.96
C LYS A 154 -13.57 7.72 18.64
N ASP A 155 -12.98 8.90 18.68
CA ASP A 155 -13.53 10.10 19.34
C ASP A 155 -14.21 11.07 18.36
N LYS A 156 -14.19 10.79 17.05
CA LYS A 156 -14.71 11.68 15.99
C LYS A 156 -15.79 10.99 15.16
N LYS A 157 -16.45 11.76 14.29
CA LYS A 157 -17.49 11.24 13.38
C LYS A 157 -17.01 10.97 11.97
N ALA A 158 -15.79 11.39 11.61
CA ALA A 158 -15.27 11.27 10.25
C ALA A 158 -15.24 9.81 9.77
N ILE A 159 -15.70 9.57 8.53
CA ILE A 159 -15.73 8.27 7.88
C ILE A 159 -14.89 8.37 6.60
N THR A 160 -13.64 7.92 6.67
CA THR A 160 -12.68 8.03 5.56
C THR A 160 -12.59 6.73 4.77
N ALA A 161 -12.21 6.84 3.50
CA ALA A 161 -12.01 5.69 2.63
C ALA A 161 -10.93 4.78 3.18
N ILE A 162 -9.76 5.33 3.55
CA ILE A 162 -8.61 4.55 3.99
C ILE A 162 -8.93 3.61 5.18
N SER A 163 -9.62 4.09 6.21
CA SER A 163 -10.00 3.26 7.36
C SER A 163 -10.88 2.09 6.95
N ASN A 164 -11.80 2.34 6.01
CA ASN A 164 -12.77 1.36 5.55
C ASN A 164 -12.19 0.38 4.54
N GLU A 165 -11.20 0.79 3.75
CA GLU A 165 -10.41 -0.06 2.85
C GLU A 165 -9.49 -0.99 3.62
N LEU A 166 -8.76 -0.46 4.61
CA LEU A 166 -7.91 -1.26 5.49
C LEU A 166 -8.74 -2.29 6.25
N PHE A 167 -9.87 -1.88 6.83
CA PHE A 167 -10.77 -2.78 7.53
C PHE A 167 -11.29 -3.92 6.62
N LEU A 168 -11.71 -3.60 5.39
CA LEU A 168 -12.09 -4.59 4.38
C LEU A 168 -10.93 -5.53 4.04
N SER A 169 -9.76 -4.95 3.75
CA SER A 169 -8.57 -5.69 3.34
C SER A 169 -8.12 -6.67 4.41
N ILE A 170 -8.03 -6.24 5.66
CA ILE A 170 -7.68 -7.10 6.79
C ILE A 170 -8.68 -8.25 6.94
N ALA A 171 -9.98 -7.97 6.86
CA ALA A 171 -11.00 -9.01 6.93
C ALA A 171 -10.84 -10.06 5.80
N ALA A 172 -10.61 -9.61 4.56
CA ALA A 172 -10.37 -10.50 3.43
C ALA A 172 -9.07 -11.33 3.61
N HIS A 173 -7.99 -10.71 4.07
CA HIS A 173 -6.73 -11.39 4.36
C HIS A 173 -6.88 -12.45 5.46
N LEU A 174 -7.57 -12.12 6.55
CA LEU A 174 -7.84 -13.04 7.66
C LEU A 174 -8.71 -14.22 7.23
N ALA A 175 -9.70 -13.98 6.37
CA ALA A 175 -10.54 -15.03 5.80
C ALA A 175 -9.73 -16.12 5.06
N ASN A 176 -8.67 -15.72 4.37
CA ASN A 176 -7.79 -16.64 3.62
C ASN A 176 -6.73 -17.35 4.48
N ARG A 177 -6.42 -16.82 5.67
CA ARG A 177 -5.30 -17.29 6.51
C ARG A 177 -5.75 -18.06 7.75
N ILE A 178 -7.00 -17.89 8.16
CA ILE A 178 -7.57 -18.65 9.27
C ILE A 178 -8.19 -19.95 8.72
N PRO A 179 -7.72 -21.13 9.16
CA PRO A 179 -8.14 -22.41 8.60
C PRO A 179 -9.57 -22.78 9.00
N GLY A 180 -10.19 -23.63 8.17
CA GLY A 180 -11.53 -24.17 8.40
C GLY A 180 -12.60 -23.07 8.47
N ASP A 181 -13.62 -23.27 9.29
CA ASP A 181 -14.73 -22.32 9.43
C ASP A 181 -14.35 -21.02 10.17
N GLY A 182 -13.14 -20.93 10.73
CA GLY A 182 -12.68 -19.74 11.45
C GLY A 182 -12.54 -18.50 10.55
N GLY A 183 -12.32 -18.68 9.24
CA GLY A 183 -12.24 -17.58 8.27
C GLY A 183 -13.60 -17.02 7.84
N LYS A 184 -14.70 -17.78 8.03
CA LYS A 184 -16.04 -17.41 7.55
C LYS A 184 -16.56 -16.08 8.08
N PRO A 185 -16.47 -15.76 9.39
CA PRO A 185 -16.94 -14.47 9.91
C PRO A 185 -16.20 -13.27 9.31
N TYR A 186 -14.91 -13.43 9.00
CA TYR A 186 -14.11 -12.38 8.37
C TYR A 186 -14.51 -12.17 6.90
N ARG A 187 -14.72 -13.26 6.16
CA ARG A 187 -15.23 -13.20 4.78
C ARG A 187 -16.57 -12.47 4.72
N GLU A 188 -17.54 -12.87 5.55
CA GLU A 188 -18.86 -12.25 5.59
C GLU A 188 -18.79 -10.77 5.98
N ARG A 189 -17.86 -10.41 6.87
CA ARG A 189 -17.64 -9.00 7.25
C ARG A 189 -17.02 -8.20 6.12
N ALA A 190 -16.05 -8.76 5.38
CA ALA A 190 -15.47 -8.14 4.20
C ALA A 190 -16.52 -7.93 3.08
N GLU A 191 -17.38 -8.92 2.85
CA GLU A 191 -18.49 -8.82 1.89
C GLU A 191 -19.45 -7.69 2.25
N ARG A 192 -19.88 -7.61 3.52
CA ARG A 192 -20.75 -6.51 4.01
C ARG A 192 -20.05 -5.15 3.87
N GLN A 193 -18.81 -5.06 4.32
CA GLN A 193 -18.01 -3.83 4.22
C GLN A 193 -17.92 -3.33 2.78
N TRP A 194 -17.71 -4.24 1.83
CA TRP A 194 -17.68 -3.92 0.42
C TRP A 194 -19.03 -3.43 -0.14
N GLN A 195 -20.15 -4.04 0.29
CA GLN A 195 -21.47 -3.58 -0.15
C GLN A 195 -21.73 -2.14 0.25
N ASP A 196 -21.37 -1.76 1.48
CA ASP A 196 -21.53 -0.39 1.96
C ASP A 196 -20.52 0.56 1.30
N PHE A 197 -19.27 0.11 1.11
CA PHE A 197 -18.23 0.91 0.48
C PHE A 197 -18.58 1.30 -0.97
N LYS A 198 -19.11 0.36 -1.75
CA LYS A 198 -19.44 0.57 -3.18
C LYS A 198 -20.84 1.12 -3.43
N LYS A 199 -21.61 1.41 -2.37
CA LYS A 199 -22.98 1.89 -2.49
C LYS A 199 -23.04 3.09 -3.43
N ALA A 200 -24.11 3.20 -4.21
CA ALA A 200 -24.31 4.35 -5.10
C ALA A 200 -24.25 5.65 -4.28
N GLY A 201 -23.41 6.59 -4.70
CA GLY A 201 -23.16 7.83 -3.97
C GLY A 201 -22.21 7.69 -2.77
N GLY A 202 -21.64 6.50 -2.50
CA GLY A 202 -20.57 6.27 -1.49
C GLY A 202 -19.18 6.64 -2.01
N PHE A 203 -18.11 6.02 -1.51
CA PHE A 203 -16.72 6.47 -1.77
C PHE A 203 -16.29 6.47 -3.26
N ILE A 204 -16.91 5.65 -4.12
CA ILE A 204 -16.52 5.54 -5.53
C ILE A 204 -17.33 6.52 -6.40
N ASN A 205 -16.67 7.49 -7.02
CA ASN A 205 -17.31 8.48 -7.89
C ASN A 205 -17.61 7.97 -9.31
N GLY A 206 -18.22 8.85 -10.12
CA GLY A 206 -18.57 8.57 -11.52
C GLY A 206 -17.39 8.22 -12.43
N ARG A 207 -16.16 8.61 -12.07
CA ARG A 207 -14.92 8.24 -12.78
C ARG A 207 -14.36 6.90 -12.30
N LYS A 208 -15.01 6.19 -11.39
CA LYS A 208 -14.51 4.95 -10.77
C LYS A 208 -13.25 5.16 -9.93
N LEU A 209 -13.06 6.36 -9.40
CA LEU A 209 -12.04 6.68 -8.41
C LEU A 209 -12.67 6.75 -7.02
N VAL A 210 -11.89 6.43 -6.01
CA VAL A 210 -12.25 6.50 -4.60
C VAL A 210 -11.89 7.89 -4.06
N ASN A 211 -12.88 8.64 -3.60
CA ASN A 211 -12.69 9.91 -2.89
C ASN A 211 -12.36 9.67 -1.42
N ASP A 212 -11.79 10.68 -0.76
CA ASP A 212 -11.19 10.55 0.56
C ASP A 212 -12.15 10.16 1.69
N ALA A 213 -13.41 10.61 1.62
CA ALA A 213 -14.37 10.38 2.68
C ALA A 213 -15.83 10.37 2.18
N ILE A 214 -16.74 10.09 3.11
CA ILE A 214 -18.17 10.39 2.96
C ILE A 214 -18.64 11.32 4.07
N HIS A 215 -19.69 12.09 3.80
CA HIS A 215 -20.38 12.87 4.82
C HIS A 215 -21.04 11.92 5.82
N ALA A 216 -20.75 12.13 7.10
CA ALA A 216 -21.19 11.21 8.15
C ALA A 216 -22.72 11.23 8.31
N GLU A 217 -23.36 12.33 7.95
CA GLU A 217 -24.78 12.64 8.14
C GLU A 217 -25.71 11.91 7.15
N ASP A 218 -25.29 11.78 5.90
CA ASP A 218 -26.11 11.23 4.81
C ASP A 218 -25.41 10.12 4.01
N CYS A 219 -24.17 9.80 4.38
CA CYS A 219 -23.35 8.76 3.76
C CYS A 219 -23.05 9.00 2.28
N THR A 220 -23.03 10.26 1.86
CA THR A 220 -22.72 10.65 0.48
C THR A 220 -21.25 11.01 0.31
N ASN A 221 -20.71 10.77 -0.88
CA ASN A 221 -19.35 11.08 -1.29
C ASN A 221 -19.03 12.56 -1.06
N ASN A 222 -17.90 12.86 -0.44
CA ASN A 222 -17.46 14.24 -0.20
C ASN A 222 -16.93 14.95 -1.46
N GLY A 223 -16.59 14.22 -2.51
CA GLY A 223 -15.99 14.74 -3.74
C GLY A 223 -14.52 15.16 -3.61
N ASP A 224 -13.88 14.91 -2.46
CA ASP A 224 -12.51 15.38 -2.17
C ASP A 224 -11.45 14.57 -2.94
N THR A 225 -10.18 14.90 -2.73
CA THR A 225 -9.02 14.34 -3.43
C THR A 225 -9.06 12.81 -3.54
N THR A 226 -8.85 12.30 -4.75
CA THR A 226 -8.68 10.88 -5.04
C THR A 226 -7.19 10.50 -4.94
N TRP A 227 -6.71 10.34 -3.72
CA TRP A 227 -5.32 9.96 -3.44
C TRP A 227 -5.00 8.54 -3.94
N THR A 228 -3.76 8.28 -4.35
CA THR A 228 -3.42 6.97 -4.95
C THR A 228 -3.57 5.81 -3.97
N TYR A 229 -3.31 6.01 -2.67
CA TYR A 229 -3.44 4.96 -1.65
C TYR A 229 -4.88 4.44 -1.47
N ASN A 230 -5.89 5.33 -1.54
CA ASN A 230 -7.32 4.99 -1.53
C ASN A 230 -7.71 4.18 -2.78
N GLN A 231 -6.92 4.31 -3.86
CA GLN A 231 -7.13 3.48 -5.03
C GLN A 231 -6.42 2.14 -4.88
N GLY A 232 -5.41 2.03 -4.03
CA GLY A 232 -4.52 0.89 -3.90
C GLY A 232 -4.97 -0.16 -2.90
N VAL A 233 -5.26 0.28 -1.66
CA VAL A 233 -5.61 -0.65 -0.58
C VAL A 233 -6.87 -1.43 -0.93
N ILE A 234 -7.85 -0.78 -1.57
CA ILE A 234 -9.05 -1.45 -2.06
C ILE A 234 -8.76 -2.52 -3.13
N LEU A 235 -7.74 -2.37 -3.99
CA LEU A 235 -7.36 -3.41 -4.96
C LEU A 235 -6.87 -4.66 -4.25
N GLY A 236 -5.99 -4.49 -3.26
CA GLY A 236 -5.48 -5.60 -2.46
C GLY A 236 -6.59 -6.30 -1.70
N GLY A 237 -7.49 -5.54 -1.06
CA GLY A 237 -8.63 -6.10 -0.35
C GLY A 237 -9.60 -6.87 -1.25
N LEU A 238 -9.90 -6.36 -2.45
CA LEU A 238 -10.75 -7.04 -3.42
C LEU A 238 -10.07 -8.25 -4.06
N ALA A 239 -8.76 -8.24 -4.24
CA ALA A 239 -8.00 -9.41 -4.68
C ALA A 239 -8.11 -10.55 -3.65
N GLU A 240 -7.88 -10.26 -2.37
CA GLU A 240 -8.04 -11.24 -1.29
C GLU A 240 -9.50 -11.69 -1.14
N LEU A 241 -10.48 -10.80 -1.34
CA LEU A 241 -11.90 -11.17 -1.29
C LEU A 241 -12.32 -12.05 -2.47
N THR A 242 -11.76 -11.81 -3.65
CA THR A 242 -11.90 -12.70 -4.83
C THR A 242 -11.43 -14.11 -4.47
N LYS A 243 -10.24 -14.22 -3.84
CA LYS A 243 -9.69 -15.50 -3.39
C LYS A 243 -10.56 -16.18 -2.31
N ALA A 244 -11.03 -15.42 -1.33
CA ALA A 244 -11.79 -15.96 -0.18
C ALA A 244 -13.18 -16.47 -0.56
N THR A 245 -13.75 -15.97 -1.66
CA THR A 245 -15.13 -16.26 -2.08
C THR A 245 -15.21 -17.10 -3.35
N GLY A 246 -14.17 -17.07 -4.19
CA GLY A 246 -14.22 -17.59 -5.56
C GLY A 246 -15.07 -16.73 -6.52
N ASN A 247 -15.56 -15.57 -6.08
CA ASN A 247 -16.42 -14.71 -6.88
C ASN A 247 -15.58 -13.69 -7.68
N GLY A 248 -15.50 -13.89 -9.01
CA GLY A 248 -14.72 -13.05 -9.92
C GLY A 248 -15.20 -11.59 -10.05
N GLU A 249 -16.42 -11.26 -9.61
CA GLU A 249 -16.94 -9.88 -9.67
C GLU A 249 -16.13 -8.90 -8.81
N TYR A 250 -15.52 -9.36 -7.71
CA TYR A 250 -14.63 -8.53 -6.89
C TYR A 250 -13.38 -8.12 -7.67
N GLY A 251 -12.72 -9.08 -8.33
CA GLY A 251 -11.55 -8.84 -9.17
C GLY A 251 -11.88 -7.95 -10.37
N LYS A 252 -13.02 -8.16 -11.02
CA LYS A 252 -13.50 -7.29 -12.11
C LYS A 252 -13.67 -5.84 -11.64
N ARG A 253 -14.25 -5.62 -10.45
CA ARG A 253 -14.40 -4.25 -9.94
C ARG A 253 -13.07 -3.62 -9.55
N ALA A 254 -12.13 -4.42 -9.01
CA ALA A 254 -10.78 -3.95 -8.74
C ALA A 254 -10.07 -3.52 -10.04
N ILE A 255 -10.22 -4.29 -11.13
CA ILE A 255 -9.70 -3.92 -12.46
C ILE A 255 -10.24 -2.56 -12.92
N GLU A 256 -11.55 -2.32 -12.79
CA GLU A 256 -12.14 -1.02 -13.19
C GLU A 256 -11.55 0.17 -12.39
N ILE A 257 -11.29 -0.01 -11.09
CA ILE A 257 -10.65 1.00 -10.25
C ILE A 257 -9.18 1.20 -10.67
N ALA A 258 -8.44 0.10 -10.86
CA ALA A 258 -7.04 0.12 -11.28
C ALA A 258 -6.86 0.82 -12.64
N ASP A 259 -7.67 0.46 -13.64
CA ASP A 259 -7.64 1.07 -14.97
C ASP A 259 -7.97 2.57 -14.90
N SER A 260 -8.93 2.96 -14.06
CA SER A 260 -9.25 4.38 -13.86
C SER A 260 -8.11 5.14 -13.16
N ALA A 261 -7.52 4.57 -12.12
CA ALA A 261 -6.41 5.19 -11.40
C ALA A 261 -5.18 5.33 -12.30
N MET A 262 -4.81 4.29 -13.05
CA MET A 262 -3.70 4.33 -14.02
C MET A 262 -3.92 5.38 -15.12
N LYS A 263 -5.17 5.60 -15.52
CA LYS A 263 -5.52 6.63 -16.52
C LYS A 263 -5.51 8.05 -15.97
N ASN A 264 -6.04 8.25 -14.75
CA ASN A 264 -6.35 9.58 -14.23
C ASN A 264 -5.33 10.10 -13.20
N LEU A 265 -4.54 9.22 -12.58
CA LEU A 265 -3.56 9.53 -11.54
C LEU A 265 -2.13 9.24 -12.02
N ALA A 266 -1.89 9.27 -13.33
CA ALA A 266 -0.56 9.12 -13.91
C ALA A 266 -0.26 10.28 -14.86
N THR A 267 0.95 10.84 -14.74
CA THR A 267 1.48 11.84 -15.66
C THR A 267 2.48 11.16 -16.59
N ASN A 268 2.19 11.16 -17.90
CA ASN A 268 3.00 10.47 -18.91
C ASN A 268 3.24 8.98 -18.57
N GLY A 269 2.20 8.30 -18.05
CA GLY A 269 2.26 6.88 -17.71
C GLY A 269 2.95 6.55 -16.38
N ILE A 270 3.43 7.55 -15.63
CA ILE A 270 4.04 7.37 -14.31
C ILE A 270 3.08 7.90 -13.25
N LEU A 271 2.82 7.11 -12.21
CA LEU A 271 1.92 7.39 -11.11
C LEU A 271 2.31 8.69 -10.38
N THR A 272 1.32 9.55 -10.17
CA THR A 272 1.51 10.90 -9.64
C THR A 272 0.38 11.23 -8.67
N GLU A 273 0.72 11.72 -7.48
CA GLU A 273 -0.24 12.40 -6.63
C GLU A 273 -0.64 13.73 -7.26
N GLN A 274 -1.94 13.96 -7.48
CA GLN A 274 -2.46 15.11 -8.21
C GLN A 274 -2.51 16.38 -7.34
N VAL A 275 -1.41 16.71 -6.67
CA VAL A 275 -1.25 17.87 -5.80
C VAL A 275 0.06 18.62 -6.10
N PRO A 276 0.13 19.94 -5.83
CA PRO A 276 1.31 20.74 -6.18
C PRO A 276 2.59 20.35 -5.41
N SER A 277 2.43 19.92 -4.16
CA SER A 277 3.53 19.51 -3.29
C SER A 277 3.10 18.38 -2.37
N LEU A 278 4.06 17.54 -1.98
CA LEU A 278 3.87 16.44 -1.06
C LEU A 278 4.48 16.77 0.29
N ASP A 279 3.75 16.45 1.35
CA ASP A 279 4.30 16.33 2.69
C ASP A 279 4.87 14.92 2.90
N GLN A 280 5.32 14.64 4.12
CA GLN A 280 5.88 13.35 4.49
C GLN A 280 4.88 12.20 4.28
N GLN A 281 3.59 12.41 4.56
CA GLN A 281 2.58 11.36 4.45
C GLN A 281 2.25 11.08 2.98
N GLY A 282 1.93 12.12 2.22
CA GLY A 282 1.60 12.03 0.79
C GLY A 282 2.71 11.41 -0.04
N ALA A 283 3.97 11.59 0.38
CA ALA A 283 5.11 10.94 -0.27
C ALA A 283 5.08 9.39 -0.22
N GLN A 284 4.35 8.79 0.72
CA GLN A 284 4.24 7.32 0.85
C GLN A 284 3.08 6.70 0.06
N PHE A 285 2.05 7.49 -0.30
CA PHE A 285 0.76 6.98 -0.77
C PHE A 285 0.86 6.10 -2.03
N LYS A 286 1.71 6.47 -2.98
CA LYS A 286 1.96 5.68 -4.20
C LYS A 286 2.45 4.26 -3.93
N GLY A 287 3.15 4.03 -2.82
CA GLY A 287 3.61 2.71 -2.39
C GLY A 287 2.43 1.76 -2.12
N ALA A 288 1.39 2.26 -1.43
CA ALA A 288 0.17 1.49 -1.20
C ALA A 288 -0.57 1.16 -2.50
N PHE A 289 -0.58 2.07 -3.48
CA PHE A 289 -1.14 1.80 -4.82
C PHE A 289 -0.46 0.63 -5.51
N VAL A 290 0.86 0.71 -5.70
CA VAL A 290 1.60 -0.31 -6.45
C VAL A 290 1.57 -1.67 -5.73
N ARG A 291 1.55 -1.66 -4.39
CA ARG A 291 1.37 -2.86 -3.56
C ARG A 291 0.02 -3.53 -3.80
N GLY A 292 -1.06 -2.74 -3.90
CA GLY A 292 -2.40 -3.23 -4.21
C GLY A 292 -2.52 -3.74 -5.65
N LEU A 293 -1.93 -3.02 -6.61
CA LEU A 293 -1.92 -3.41 -8.02
C LEU A 293 -1.17 -4.72 -8.24
N ALA A 294 -0.03 -4.92 -7.59
CA ALA A 294 0.71 -6.19 -7.64
C ALA A 294 -0.11 -7.35 -7.05
N ALA A 295 -0.80 -7.13 -5.92
CA ALA A 295 -1.67 -8.14 -5.32
C ALA A 295 -2.86 -8.50 -6.24
N LEU A 296 -3.48 -7.51 -6.89
CA LEU A 296 -4.52 -7.74 -7.88
C LEU A 296 -3.97 -8.53 -9.08
N ASN A 297 -2.83 -8.14 -9.63
CA ASN A 297 -2.23 -8.82 -10.77
C ASN A 297 -1.84 -10.29 -10.45
N ALA A 298 -1.45 -10.59 -9.22
CA ALA A 298 -1.20 -11.97 -8.80
C ALA A 298 -2.49 -12.82 -8.75
N GLN A 299 -3.63 -12.20 -8.42
CA GLN A 299 -4.92 -12.89 -8.32
C GLN A 299 -5.68 -12.94 -9.65
N VAL A 300 -5.57 -11.90 -10.46
CA VAL A 300 -6.19 -11.73 -11.78
C VAL A 300 -5.17 -11.11 -12.72
N PRO A 301 -4.32 -11.93 -13.37
CA PRO A 301 -3.20 -11.44 -14.16
C PRO A 301 -3.61 -10.62 -15.38
N GLU A 302 -2.94 -9.48 -15.55
CA GLU A 302 -3.16 -8.50 -16.61
C GLU A 302 -1.82 -7.89 -17.04
N ALA A 303 -1.39 -8.15 -18.29
CA ALA A 303 -0.09 -7.71 -18.78
C ALA A 303 0.13 -6.18 -18.67
N ARG A 304 -0.95 -5.40 -18.78
CA ARG A 304 -0.91 -3.93 -18.62
C ARG A 304 -0.54 -3.48 -17.21
N PHE A 305 -0.91 -4.25 -16.17
CA PHE A 305 -0.55 -3.93 -14.78
C PHE A 305 0.92 -4.20 -14.53
N ALA A 306 1.44 -5.36 -14.97
CA ALA A 306 2.86 -5.67 -14.89
C ALA A 306 3.71 -4.62 -15.65
N THR A 307 3.27 -4.22 -16.85
CA THR A 307 3.93 -3.17 -17.63
C THR A 307 3.92 -1.82 -16.90
N PHE A 308 2.79 -1.43 -16.30
CA PHE A 308 2.70 -0.19 -15.53
C PHE A 308 3.63 -0.20 -14.33
N LEU A 309 3.67 -1.28 -13.55
CA LEU A 309 4.56 -1.43 -12.40
C LEU A 309 6.03 -1.31 -12.82
N LYS A 310 6.43 -2.01 -13.88
CA LYS A 310 7.79 -1.97 -14.42
C LYS A 310 8.21 -0.57 -14.87
N ASN A 311 7.35 0.12 -15.63
CA ASN A 311 7.64 1.48 -16.10
C ASN A 311 7.77 2.48 -14.94
N ASN A 312 6.95 2.31 -13.89
CA ASN A 312 7.02 3.14 -12.69
C ASN A 312 8.29 2.87 -11.88
N ALA A 313 8.67 1.60 -11.70
CA ALA A 313 9.91 1.21 -11.04
C ALA A 313 11.14 1.78 -11.74
N GLU A 314 11.23 1.59 -13.07
CA GLU A 314 12.34 2.10 -13.88
C GLU A 314 12.43 3.63 -13.82
N SER A 315 11.27 4.32 -13.87
CA SER A 315 11.23 5.77 -13.71
C SER A 315 11.66 6.23 -12.32
N ALA A 316 11.16 5.61 -11.27
CA ALA A 316 11.51 5.93 -9.89
C ALA A 316 13.01 5.76 -9.64
N TRP A 317 13.60 4.70 -10.20
CA TRP A 317 15.02 4.41 -10.08
C TRP A 317 15.88 5.36 -10.91
N THR A 318 15.60 5.54 -12.19
CA THR A 318 16.49 6.27 -13.11
C THR A 318 16.30 7.79 -13.07
N ARG A 319 15.08 8.25 -12.78
CA ARG A 319 14.70 9.68 -12.82
C ARG A 319 14.27 10.22 -11.46
N GLY A 320 13.64 9.39 -10.64
CA GLY A 320 13.09 9.78 -9.35
C GLY A 320 14.12 9.90 -8.22
N LYS A 321 15.35 9.40 -8.40
CA LYS A 321 16.40 9.47 -7.37
C LYS A 321 17.00 10.87 -7.23
N GLN A 322 17.27 11.24 -5.98
CA GLN A 322 18.12 12.37 -5.59
C GLN A 322 19.19 11.84 -4.62
N GLY A 323 20.42 11.68 -5.12
CA GLY A 323 21.44 10.90 -4.43
C GLY A 323 21.03 9.42 -4.37
N GLU A 324 21.08 8.82 -3.17
CA GLU A 324 20.68 7.43 -2.96
C GLU A 324 19.17 7.26 -2.73
N LEU A 325 18.45 8.34 -2.40
CA LEU A 325 17.03 8.29 -2.06
C LEU A 325 16.14 8.42 -3.30
N ILE A 326 15.14 7.57 -3.39
CA ILE A 326 14.02 7.69 -4.33
C ILE A 326 13.05 8.72 -3.78
N GLY A 327 12.78 9.75 -4.58
CA GLY A 327 11.91 10.85 -4.22
C GLY A 327 10.42 10.62 -4.48
N GLY A 328 9.61 11.55 -3.97
CA GLY A 328 8.16 11.52 -4.14
C GLY A 328 7.71 11.73 -5.59
N GLN A 329 8.52 12.37 -6.45
CA GLN A 329 8.22 12.53 -7.89
C GLN A 329 9.04 11.53 -8.71
N TRP A 330 8.41 10.42 -9.08
CA TRP A 330 9.07 9.36 -9.86
C TRP A 330 9.37 9.78 -11.31
N GLN A 331 8.74 10.86 -11.77
CA GLN A 331 9.01 11.49 -13.07
C GLN A 331 10.36 12.20 -13.11
N GLY A 332 10.98 12.43 -11.95
CA GLY A 332 12.11 13.34 -11.76
C GLY A 332 11.66 14.79 -11.57
N GLY A 333 12.62 15.70 -11.41
CA GLY A 333 12.35 17.15 -11.34
C GLY A 333 12.23 17.75 -9.93
N GLY A 334 12.33 16.94 -8.87
CA GLY A 334 12.30 17.47 -7.49
C GLY A 334 11.23 16.82 -6.62
N GLY A 335 10.83 17.49 -5.54
CA GLY A 335 9.76 17.04 -4.63
C GLY A 335 10.28 16.52 -3.29
N PHE A 336 9.37 15.94 -2.49
CA PHE A 336 9.68 15.46 -1.16
C PHE A 336 10.72 14.33 -1.19
N ILE A 337 11.84 14.51 -0.48
CA ILE A 337 12.89 13.53 -0.28
C ILE A 337 12.98 13.19 1.21
N GLY A 338 12.84 11.91 1.54
CA GLY A 338 12.94 11.41 2.90
C GLY A 338 12.53 9.95 3.00
N THR A 339 12.41 9.47 4.23
CA THR A 339 12.11 8.06 4.53
C THR A 339 10.82 7.56 3.89
N THR A 340 9.77 8.38 3.84
CA THR A 340 8.46 7.98 3.29
C THR A 340 8.42 7.95 1.76
N SER A 341 9.11 8.87 1.06
CA SER A 341 9.29 8.74 -0.40
C SER A 341 10.19 7.56 -0.75
N GLN A 342 11.24 7.31 0.04
CA GLN A 342 12.06 6.11 -0.11
C GLN A 342 11.23 4.84 0.08
N ALA A 343 10.34 4.80 1.07
CA ALA A 343 9.44 3.66 1.30
C ALA A 343 8.54 3.37 0.09
N SER A 344 7.99 4.44 -0.52
CA SER A 344 7.22 4.36 -1.76
C SER A 344 8.06 3.81 -2.92
N GLY A 345 9.33 4.23 -3.00
CA GLY A 345 10.32 3.71 -3.95
C GLY A 345 10.62 2.22 -3.77
N VAL A 346 10.77 1.76 -2.52
CA VAL A 346 10.91 0.33 -2.20
C VAL A 346 9.69 -0.44 -2.68
N ASP A 347 8.48 0.05 -2.37
CA ASP A 347 7.23 -0.62 -2.76
C ASP A 347 7.11 -0.83 -4.28
N VAL A 348 7.48 0.16 -5.10
CA VAL A 348 7.37 0.02 -6.56
C VAL A 348 8.38 -0.94 -7.15
N LEU A 349 9.61 -0.97 -6.61
CA LEU A 349 10.65 -1.92 -7.04
C LEU A 349 10.24 -3.36 -6.67
N VAL A 350 9.77 -3.58 -5.44
CA VAL A 350 9.26 -4.87 -4.98
C VAL A 350 8.04 -5.31 -5.79
N ALA A 351 7.07 -4.40 -6.01
CA ALA A 351 5.88 -4.69 -6.80
C ALA A 351 6.21 -5.06 -8.26
N ALA A 352 7.19 -4.40 -8.87
CA ALA A 352 7.64 -4.71 -10.22
C ALA A 352 8.38 -6.04 -10.30
N ALA A 353 9.22 -6.37 -9.31
CA ALA A 353 9.90 -7.67 -9.24
C ALA A 353 8.90 -8.85 -9.11
N GLN A 354 7.79 -8.63 -8.38
CA GLN A 354 6.71 -9.61 -8.23
C GLN A 354 5.82 -9.76 -9.48
N ALA A 355 5.74 -8.73 -10.33
CA ALA A 355 4.82 -8.68 -11.46
C ALA A 355 5.45 -9.25 -12.74
N ASN A 356 5.30 -10.55 -12.96
CA ASN A 356 5.73 -11.19 -14.19
C ASN A 356 4.86 -10.77 -15.40
N PRO A 357 5.44 -10.37 -16.55
CA PRO A 357 4.76 -10.51 -17.82
C PRO A 357 4.72 -12.01 -18.16
N THR A 358 3.51 -12.55 -18.25
CA THR A 358 3.28 -13.90 -18.81
C THR A 358 3.38 -13.87 -20.32
#